data_AF-A0A933TSK8-F1
#
_entry.id   AF-A0A933TSK8-F1
#
_cell.length_a   1.000
_cell.length_b   1.000
_cell.length_c   1.000
_cell.angle_alpha   90.00
_cell.angle_beta   90.00
_cell.angle_gamma   90.00
#
_symmetry.space_group_name_H-M   'P 1'
#
loop_
_entity.id
_entity.type
_entity.pdbx_description
1 polymer ?
#
loop_
_entity_poly.entity_id
_entity_poly.type
_entity_poly.pdbx_seq_one_letter_code
_entity_poly.pdbx_strand_id
1 'polypeptide(L)'
;MNPIFRDFFNDIKPIKMREQLVGISGAFRTEDDVLEYSFADTVKMAGHVCPTVSGAYVSCQKALEKLYPDEIPVRGDIAVTVYGAPDDGVYGVIGQVFSFVTGAAPNTGFKGLGTRFKRKDLLKFKDERIDPSAMCFEFRRLDNKKAVLVKFYSHKIPYPREKEARIGELIQKVVWDGATGAEKKEFQELWTDKVKTIVLDNKDIDKWMKVESVIQ
;
A
#
# COMPACT_ATOMS: atom_id res chain seq x y z
N MET A 1 10.36 -12.22 -13.28
CA MET A 1 9.27 -11.64 -14.08
C MET A 1 8.03 -12.51 -13.92
N ASN A 2 6.86 -11.91 -13.68
CA ASN A 2 5.60 -12.64 -13.62
C ASN A 2 4.90 -12.55 -14.99
N PRO A 3 4.74 -13.66 -15.74
CA PRO A 3 4.23 -13.63 -17.12
C PRO A 3 2.71 -13.39 -17.20
N ILE A 4 2.00 -13.34 -16.06
CA ILE A 4 0.54 -13.20 -16.02
C ILE A 4 0.11 -11.74 -15.94
N PHE A 5 0.88 -10.88 -15.25
CA PHE A 5 0.57 -9.46 -15.11
C PHE A 5 1.11 -8.63 -16.28
N ARG A 6 0.59 -7.41 -16.44
CA ARG A 6 1.10 -6.46 -17.43
C ARG A 6 2.60 -6.22 -17.20
N ASP A 7 3.36 -6.10 -18.29
CA ASP A 7 4.83 -6.08 -18.27
C ASP A 7 5.43 -5.07 -17.28
N PHE A 8 4.83 -3.87 -17.18
CA PHE A 8 5.30 -2.79 -16.30
C PHE A 8 5.30 -3.17 -14.81
N PHE A 9 4.57 -4.21 -14.40
CA PHE A 9 4.61 -4.70 -13.01
C PHE A 9 6.02 -5.18 -12.62
N ASN A 10 6.80 -5.67 -13.58
CA ASN A 10 8.16 -6.13 -13.34
C ASN A 10 9.14 -4.96 -13.08
N ASP A 11 8.77 -3.74 -13.47
CA ASP A 11 9.59 -2.54 -13.29
C ASP A 11 9.31 -1.85 -11.94
N ILE A 12 8.28 -2.27 -11.21
CA ILE A 12 7.93 -1.72 -9.91
C ILE A 12 8.86 -2.28 -8.84
N LYS A 13 9.63 -1.41 -8.19
CA LYS A 13 10.52 -1.78 -7.10
C LYS A 13 9.75 -2.48 -5.97
N PRO A 14 10.09 -3.73 -5.60
CA PRO A 14 9.45 -4.42 -4.49
C PRO A 14 9.82 -3.80 -3.14
N ILE A 15 8.97 -4.00 -2.13
CA ILE A 15 9.29 -3.64 -0.75
C ILE A 15 10.02 -4.81 -0.10
N LYS A 16 11.26 -4.57 0.36
CA LYS A 16 12.06 -5.56 1.08
C LYS A 16 11.76 -5.50 2.57
N MET A 17 11.46 -6.64 3.18
CA MET A 17 11.26 -6.76 4.62
C MET A 17 12.08 -7.93 5.16
N ARG A 18 12.63 -7.78 6.36
CA ARG A 18 13.19 -8.90 7.11
C ARG A 18 12.07 -9.66 7.83
N GLU A 19 11.95 -10.95 7.56
CA GLU A 19 10.89 -11.84 8.05
C GLU A 19 11.41 -12.90 9.02
N GLN A 20 11.85 -12.46 10.20
CA GLN A 20 12.41 -13.33 11.24
C GLN A 20 11.44 -14.43 11.71
N LEU A 21 10.12 -14.17 11.71
CA LEU A 21 9.13 -15.18 12.10
C LEU A 21 9.06 -16.34 11.08
N VAL A 22 9.24 -16.04 9.80
CA VAL A 22 9.25 -17.05 8.74
C VAL A 22 10.57 -17.81 8.79
N GLY A 23 11.69 -17.10 8.97
CA GLY A 23 13.01 -17.69 9.17
C GLY A 23 13.06 -18.69 10.33
N ILE A 24 12.63 -18.28 11.53
CA ILE A 24 12.64 -19.16 12.72
C ILE A 24 11.70 -20.37 12.57
N SER A 25 10.64 -20.26 11.76
CA SER A 25 9.74 -21.38 11.49
C SER A 25 10.34 -22.43 10.54
N GLY A 26 11.52 -22.15 9.96
CA GLY A 26 12.20 -23.05 9.02
C GLY A 26 11.62 -23.04 7.60
N ALA A 27 10.79 -22.05 7.26
CA ALA A 27 10.16 -21.97 5.94
C ALA A 27 11.10 -21.41 4.86
N PHE A 28 12.09 -20.60 5.24
CA PHE A 28 13.11 -20.13 4.31
C PHE A 28 14.21 -21.17 4.11
N ARG A 29 14.71 -21.24 2.87
CA ARG A 29 15.89 -22.05 2.52
C ARG A 29 17.21 -21.29 2.69
N THR A 30 17.12 -19.96 2.83
CA THR A 30 18.26 -19.04 2.96
C THR A 30 18.25 -18.41 4.34
N GLU A 31 19.44 -18.01 4.83
CA GLU A 31 19.63 -17.47 6.18
C GLU A 31 19.49 -15.95 6.26
N ASP A 32 19.32 -15.26 5.13
CA ASP A 32 19.23 -13.79 5.10
C ASP A 32 17.89 -13.26 5.62
N ASP A 33 16.86 -14.10 5.70
CA ASP A 33 15.51 -13.79 6.16
C ASP A 33 14.88 -12.58 5.44
N VAL A 34 15.32 -12.21 4.24
CA VAL A 34 14.77 -11.09 3.49
C VAL A 34 13.75 -11.59 2.47
N LEU A 35 12.54 -11.05 2.54
CA LEU A 35 11.49 -11.31 1.58
C LEU A 35 11.09 -10.04 0.83
N GLU A 36 10.89 -10.18 -0.47
CA GLU A 36 10.36 -9.12 -1.34
C GLU A 36 8.84 -9.22 -1.41
N TYR A 37 8.16 -8.11 -1.13
CA TYR A 37 6.73 -7.93 -1.31
C TYR A 37 6.52 -7.11 -2.57
N SER A 38 6.19 -7.79 -3.68
CA SER A 38 5.97 -7.12 -4.97
C SER A 38 4.59 -6.46 -5.04
N PHE A 39 4.43 -5.52 -5.98
CA PHE A 39 3.10 -4.98 -6.29
C PHE A 39 2.14 -6.06 -6.79
N ALA A 40 2.65 -7.05 -7.53
CA ALA A 40 1.87 -8.21 -7.96
C ALA A 40 1.32 -9.02 -6.78
N ASP A 41 2.10 -9.22 -5.72
CA ASP A 41 1.62 -9.93 -4.51
C ASP A 41 0.58 -9.11 -3.75
N THR A 42 0.74 -7.79 -3.74
CA THR A 42 -0.27 -6.87 -3.19
C THR A 42 -1.58 -6.98 -3.97
N VAL A 43 -1.53 -7.06 -5.30
CA VAL A 43 -2.71 -7.27 -6.16
C VAL A 43 -3.35 -8.65 -5.93
N LYS A 44 -2.54 -9.71 -5.77
CA LYS A 44 -3.06 -11.04 -5.42
C LYS A 44 -3.79 -11.03 -4.07
N MET A 45 -3.22 -10.34 -3.07
CA MET A 45 -3.82 -10.20 -1.75
C MET A 45 -5.13 -9.42 -1.82
N ALA A 46 -5.14 -8.29 -2.54
CA ALA A 46 -6.34 -7.45 -2.70
C ALA A 46 -7.42 -8.08 -3.61
N GLY A 47 -7.03 -9.04 -4.46
CA GLY A 47 -7.90 -9.65 -5.49
C GLY A 47 -8.19 -8.75 -6.69
N HIS A 48 -7.68 -7.52 -6.71
CA HIS A 48 -7.89 -6.55 -7.78
C HIS A 48 -6.76 -5.50 -7.80
N VAL A 49 -6.70 -4.73 -8.88
CA VAL A 49 -5.80 -3.58 -9.01
C VAL A 49 -6.61 -2.30 -9.17
N CYS A 50 -6.32 -1.28 -8.37
CA CYS A 50 -7.00 0.02 -8.42
C CYS A 50 -6.10 1.14 -7.87
N PRO A 51 -6.42 2.42 -8.14
CA PRO A 51 -5.67 3.56 -7.61
C PRO A 51 -5.50 3.57 -6.09
N THR A 52 -6.47 3.02 -5.33
CA THR A 52 -6.38 2.90 -3.88
C THR A 52 -5.28 1.94 -3.45
N VAL A 53 -5.27 0.71 -3.99
CA VAL A 53 -4.26 -0.31 -3.67
C VAL A 53 -2.87 0.18 -4.08
N SER A 54 -2.78 0.83 -5.25
CA SER A 54 -1.56 1.49 -5.73
C SER A 54 -1.07 2.58 -4.77
N GLY A 55 -1.95 3.49 -4.35
CA GLY A 55 -1.62 4.57 -3.42
C GLY A 55 -1.18 4.06 -2.05
N ALA A 56 -1.82 2.99 -1.55
CA ALA A 56 -1.42 2.34 -0.31
C ALA A 56 -0.03 1.68 -0.42
N TYR A 57 0.23 0.95 -1.50
CA TYR A 57 1.54 0.32 -1.73
C TYR A 57 2.66 1.38 -1.75
N VAL A 58 2.48 2.46 -2.51
CA VAL A 58 3.45 3.56 -2.60
C VAL A 58 3.57 4.31 -1.26
N SER A 59 2.47 4.52 -0.55
CA SER A 59 2.48 5.13 0.81
C SER A 59 3.34 4.31 1.76
N CYS A 60 3.18 2.99 1.76
CA CYS A 60 3.97 2.09 2.57
C CYS A 60 5.45 2.12 2.16
N GLN A 61 5.74 2.09 0.87
CA GLN A 61 7.11 2.19 0.35
C GLN A 61 7.80 3.47 0.82
N LYS A 62 7.15 4.63 0.65
CA LYS A 62 7.72 5.94 1.01
C LYS A 62 7.85 6.11 2.53
N ALA A 63 6.90 5.58 3.31
CA ALA A 63 7.02 5.57 4.76
C ALA A 63 8.24 4.76 5.24
N LEU A 64 8.43 3.56 4.68
CA LEU A 64 9.54 2.68 5.03
C LEU A 64 10.88 3.25 4.59
N GLU A 65 10.98 3.80 3.37
CA GLU A 65 12.18 4.51 2.89
C GLU A 65 12.59 5.66 3.83
N LYS A 66 11.61 6.38 4.40
CA LYS A 66 11.88 7.47 5.35
C LYS A 66 12.24 6.97 6.75
N LEU A 67 11.64 5.88 7.23
CA LEU A 67 11.88 5.32 8.57
C LEU A 67 13.15 4.47 8.66
N TYR A 68 13.58 3.87 7.55
CA TYR A 68 14.70 2.95 7.43
C TYR A 68 15.57 3.35 6.22
N PRO A 69 16.23 4.52 6.25
CA PRO A 69 17.02 5.00 5.10
C PRO A 69 18.19 4.08 4.76
N ASP A 70 18.80 3.45 5.77
CA ASP A 70 20.02 2.66 5.64
C ASP A 70 19.85 1.20 6.14
N GLU A 71 18.61 0.77 6.40
CA GLU A 71 18.29 -0.52 7.02
C GLU A 71 17.14 -1.22 6.29
N ILE A 72 17.09 -2.55 6.36
CA ILE A 72 15.90 -3.29 5.92
C ILE A 72 14.90 -3.34 7.09
N PRO A 73 13.65 -2.86 6.92
CA PRO A 73 12.63 -2.92 7.96
C PRO A 73 12.31 -4.35 8.38
N VAL A 74 12.10 -4.58 9.67
CA VAL A 74 11.66 -5.87 10.20
C VAL A 74 10.14 -5.92 10.17
N ARG A 75 9.57 -6.91 9.49
CA ARG A 75 8.13 -7.08 9.45
C ARG A 75 7.65 -7.42 10.86
N GLY A 76 6.66 -6.68 11.37
CA GLY A 76 6.15 -6.81 12.74
C GLY A 76 6.73 -5.80 13.74
N ASP A 77 7.79 -5.07 13.39
CA ASP A 77 8.37 -4.03 14.24
C ASP A 77 7.88 -2.61 13.90
N ILE A 78 6.78 -2.52 13.15
CA ILE A 78 6.14 -1.27 12.77
C ILE A 78 4.68 -1.31 13.25
N ALA A 79 4.25 -0.28 13.98
CA ALA A 79 2.85 0.02 14.19
C ALA A 79 2.35 0.97 13.11
N VAL A 80 1.12 0.77 12.65
CA VAL A 80 0.46 1.59 11.64
C VAL A 80 -0.85 2.13 12.20
N THR A 81 -1.07 3.43 12.07
CA THR A 81 -2.35 4.07 12.38
C THR A 81 -2.94 4.65 11.11
N VAL A 82 -4.15 4.22 10.76
CA VAL A 82 -4.95 4.77 9.67
C VAL A 82 -5.92 5.78 10.26
N TYR A 83 -5.84 7.03 9.83
CA TYR A 83 -6.73 8.10 10.27
C TYR A 83 -8.02 8.12 9.44
N GLY A 84 -8.84 7.11 9.72
CA GLY A 84 -10.21 6.94 9.26
C GLY A 84 -10.85 5.67 9.79
N ALA A 85 -12.18 5.62 9.81
CA ALA A 85 -12.91 4.41 10.17
C ALA A 85 -12.65 3.30 9.13
N PRO A 86 -12.52 2.03 9.56
CA PRO A 86 -12.18 0.92 8.65
C PRO A 86 -13.26 0.63 7.60
N ASP A 87 -14.51 0.96 7.87
CA ASP A 87 -15.69 0.79 7.01
C ASP A 87 -16.04 2.06 6.21
N ASP A 88 -15.29 3.14 6.38
CA ASP A 88 -15.47 4.37 5.62
C ASP A 88 -14.67 4.34 4.32
N GLY A 89 -15.39 4.39 3.19
CA GLY A 89 -14.83 4.45 1.85
C GLY A 89 -13.81 3.35 1.59
N VAL A 90 -12.53 3.72 1.53
CA VAL A 90 -11.41 2.84 1.14
C VAL A 90 -10.39 2.60 2.26
N TYR A 91 -10.61 3.12 3.46
CA TYR A 91 -9.64 3.04 4.55
C TYR A 91 -9.35 1.59 4.97
N GLY A 92 -10.36 0.71 5.00
CA GLY A 92 -10.16 -0.71 5.26
C GLY A 92 -9.26 -1.40 4.23
N VAL A 93 -9.46 -1.11 2.93
CA VAL A 93 -8.62 -1.64 1.84
C VAL A 93 -7.16 -1.20 1.99
N ILE A 94 -6.96 0.07 2.33
CA ILE A 94 -5.63 0.62 2.59
C ILE A 94 -4.97 -0.08 3.80
N GLY A 95 -5.71 -0.25 4.89
CA GLY A 95 -5.23 -0.96 6.08
C GLY A 95 -4.82 -2.41 5.78
N GLN A 96 -5.54 -3.12 4.91
CA GLN A 96 -5.18 -4.47 4.47
C GLN A 96 -3.83 -4.50 3.74
N VAL A 97 -3.56 -3.54 2.85
CA VAL A 97 -2.26 -3.41 2.17
C VAL A 97 -1.14 -3.17 3.19
N PHE A 98 -1.35 -2.25 4.13
CA PHE A 98 -0.36 -1.98 5.18
C PHE A 98 -0.11 -3.20 6.06
N SER A 99 -1.16 -3.92 6.46
CA SER A 99 -1.05 -5.16 7.23
C SER A 99 -0.32 -6.26 6.46
N PHE A 100 -0.57 -6.38 5.16
CA PHE A 100 0.10 -7.36 4.31
C PHE A 100 1.62 -7.12 4.30
N VAL A 101 2.05 -5.89 3.97
CA VAL A 101 3.47 -5.55 3.83
C VAL A 101 4.19 -5.49 5.18
N THR A 102 3.66 -4.75 6.14
CA THR A 102 4.35 -4.48 7.41
C THR A 102 4.13 -5.57 8.47
N GLY A 103 3.11 -6.41 8.27
CA GLY A 103 2.64 -7.35 9.29
C GLY A 103 1.96 -6.69 10.48
N ALA A 104 1.74 -5.37 10.47
CA ALA A 104 0.94 -4.69 11.47
C ALA A 104 -0.53 -5.13 11.30
N ALA A 105 -1.04 -5.96 12.20
CA ALA A 105 -2.38 -6.50 12.10
C ALA A 105 -3.30 -5.88 13.18
N PRO A 106 -4.63 -5.86 12.96
CA PRO A 106 -5.58 -5.41 13.97
C PRO A 106 -5.66 -6.42 15.12
N ASN A 107 -6.75 -6.39 15.89
CA ASN A 107 -6.97 -7.32 17.01
C ASN A 107 -6.98 -8.81 16.60
N THR A 108 -7.10 -9.14 15.32
CA THR A 108 -7.01 -10.52 14.78
C THR A 108 -5.59 -10.98 14.49
N GLY A 109 -4.58 -10.12 14.69
CA GLY A 109 -3.18 -10.47 14.40
C GLY A 109 -2.60 -11.57 15.29
N PHE A 110 -1.47 -12.13 14.83
CA PHE A 110 -0.72 -13.14 15.57
C PHE A 110 -0.25 -12.60 16.93
N LYS A 111 -0.51 -13.34 18.01
CA LYS A 111 -0.15 -12.93 19.38
C LYS A 111 1.36 -12.90 19.63
N GLY A 112 2.15 -13.59 18.79
CA GLY A 112 3.58 -13.76 18.98
C GLY A 112 3.92 -15.11 19.60
N LEU A 113 5.23 -15.41 19.66
CA LEU A 113 5.79 -16.55 20.38
C LEU A 113 6.53 -16.00 21.60
N GLY A 114 5.96 -16.21 22.79
CA GLY A 114 6.43 -15.56 24.01
C GLY A 114 6.38 -14.04 23.87
N THR A 115 7.54 -13.39 23.96
CA THR A 115 7.69 -11.92 23.84
C THR A 115 8.01 -11.45 22.42
N ARG A 116 8.21 -12.37 21.47
CA ARG A 116 8.70 -12.06 20.11
C ARG A 116 7.61 -12.18 19.05
N PHE A 117 7.81 -11.47 17.94
CA PHE A 117 7.04 -11.61 16.70
C PHE A 117 5.54 -11.27 16.79
N LYS A 118 5.12 -10.51 17.80
CA LYS A 118 3.74 -10.04 17.93
C LYS A 118 3.34 -9.23 16.70
N ARG A 119 2.18 -9.52 16.13
CA ARG A 119 1.56 -8.76 15.02
C ARG A 119 0.22 -8.13 15.41
N LYS A 120 -0.43 -8.69 16.44
CA LYS A 120 -1.71 -8.24 16.99
C LYS A 120 -1.66 -6.79 17.49
N ASP A 121 -2.73 -6.04 17.24
CA ASP A 121 -2.95 -4.67 17.72
C ASP A 121 -1.91 -3.63 17.24
N LEU A 122 -1.18 -3.95 16.17
CA LEU A 122 -0.19 -3.06 15.56
C LEU A 122 -0.79 -2.20 14.44
N LEU A 123 -1.89 -2.63 13.81
CA LEU A 123 -2.70 -1.78 12.94
C LEU A 123 -3.90 -1.25 13.72
N LYS A 124 -4.06 0.07 13.73
CA LYS A 124 -5.17 0.76 14.37
C LYS A 124 -5.85 1.71 13.41
N PHE A 125 -7.14 1.87 13.60
CA PHE A 125 -7.96 2.89 12.94
C PHE A 125 -8.34 3.94 13.97
N LYS A 126 -8.35 5.20 13.55
CA LYS A 126 -8.81 6.34 14.35
C LYS A 126 -9.73 7.19 13.50
N ASP A 127 -10.89 7.57 14.04
CA ASP A 127 -11.88 8.36 13.29
C ASP A 127 -11.43 9.81 13.04
N GLU A 128 -10.40 10.26 13.76
CA GLU A 128 -9.79 11.58 13.58
C GLU A 128 -9.30 11.81 12.15
N ARG A 129 -9.55 13.01 11.62
CA ARG A 129 -9.02 13.49 10.34
C ARG A 129 -7.93 14.53 10.58
N ILE A 130 -6.68 14.12 10.38
CA ILE A 130 -5.51 14.99 10.55
C ILE A 130 -5.47 16.08 9.46
N ASP A 131 -5.87 15.75 8.23
CA ASP A 131 -5.97 16.68 7.12
C ASP A 131 -7.27 16.37 6.33
N PRO A 132 -8.22 17.30 6.23
CA PRO A 132 -9.48 17.06 5.52
C PRO A 132 -9.31 16.75 4.02
N SER A 133 -8.17 17.13 3.43
CA SER A 133 -7.88 16.97 2.02
C SER A 133 -7.01 15.75 1.69
N ALA A 134 -6.51 15.02 2.70
CA ALA A 134 -5.67 13.85 2.51
C ALA A 134 -6.14 12.67 3.33
N MET A 135 -5.86 11.46 2.82
CA MET A 135 -5.86 10.27 3.67
C MET A 135 -4.53 10.23 4.42
N CYS A 136 -4.60 10.17 5.75
CA CYS A 136 -3.42 10.22 6.61
C CYS A 136 -3.10 8.86 7.24
N PHE A 137 -1.83 8.49 7.22
CA PHE A 137 -1.35 7.22 7.75
C PHE A 137 -0.06 7.44 8.55
N GLU A 138 -0.04 7.07 9.82
CA GLU A 138 1.18 7.10 10.63
C GLU A 138 1.83 5.73 10.67
N PHE A 139 3.13 5.68 10.38
CA PHE A 139 3.97 4.51 10.56
C PHE A 139 4.95 4.80 11.68
N ARG A 140 5.04 3.93 12.68
CA ARG A 140 5.87 4.12 13.87
C ARG A 140 6.70 2.88 14.14
N ARG A 141 8.03 3.06 14.24
CA ARG A 141 8.92 1.97 14.64
C ARG A 141 8.69 1.63 16.12
N LEU A 142 8.68 0.34 16.45
CA LEU A 142 8.48 -0.11 17.82
C LEU A 142 9.73 0.03 18.68
N ASP A 143 10.91 -0.08 18.06
CA ASP A 143 12.23 -0.09 18.71
C ASP A 143 12.65 1.28 19.25
N ASN A 144 12.51 2.34 18.46
CA ASN A 144 13.02 3.68 18.75
C ASN A 144 11.95 4.78 18.71
N LYS A 145 10.69 4.39 18.48
CA LYS A 145 9.52 5.27 18.43
C LYS A 145 9.54 6.35 17.34
N LYS A 146 10.53 6.37 16.44
CA LYS A 146 10.51 7.26 15.27
C LYS A 146 9.24 6.96 14.46
N ALA A 147 8.57 8.02 14.04
CA ALA A 147 7.33 7.93 13.30
C ALA A 147 7.32 8.89 12.12
N VAL A 148 6.59 8.50 11.08
CA VAL A 148 6.30 9.34 9.91
C VAL A 148 4.81 9.36 9.68
N LEU A 149 4.29 10.52 9.27
CA LEU A 149 2.94 10.73 8.81
C LEU A 149 2.96 10.85 7.28
N VAL A 150 2.31 9.90 6.62
CA VAL A 150 2.03 9.96 5.19
C VAL A 150 0.70 10.67 4.98
N LYS A 151 0.69 11.69 4.11
CA LYS A 151 -0.53 12.37 3.63
C LYS A 151 -0.68 12.07 2.15
N PHE A 152 -1.69 11.27 1.80
CA PHE A 152 -1.99 10.88 0.42
C PHE A 152 -3.19 11.67 -0.11
N TYR A 153 -2.92 12.53 -1.10
CA TYR A 153 -3.89 13.39 -1.78
C TYR A 153 -4.27 12.75 -3.11
N SER A 154 -5.16 11.76 -3.08
CA SER A 154 -5.58 11.00 -4.28
C SER A 154 -6.08 11.89 -5.42
N HIS A 155 -6.74 13.01 -5.10
CA HIS A 155 -7.25 13.98 -6.07
C HIS A 155 -6.16 14.84 -6.74
N LYS A 156 -4.89 14.76 -6.30
CA LYS A 156 -3.75 15.49 -6.87
C LYS A 156 -2.85 14.63 -7.76
N ILE A 157 -3.16 13.35 -7.92
CA ILE A 157 -2.42 12.47 -8.83
C ILE A 157 -2.45 13.10 -10.23
N PRO A 158 -1.30 13.33 -10.89
CA PRO A 158 -1.23 14.05 -12.15
C PRO A 158 -1.66 13.16 -13.31
N TYR A 159 -2.98 13.01 -13.47
CA TYR A 159 -3.60 12.24 -14.55
C TYR A 159 -4.44 13.17 -15.47
N PRO A 160 -4.40 13.01 -16.80
CA PRO A 160 -5.14 13.89 -17.70
C PRO A 160 -6.64 13.86 -17.43
N ARG A 161 -7.27 15.04 -17.35
CA ARG A 161 -8.69 15.19 -16.99
C ARG A 161 -9.62 14.49 -17.97
N GLU A 162 -9.30 14.53 -19.27
CA GLU A 162 -10.08 13.86 -20.30
C GLU A 162 -10.07 12.33 -20.12
N LYS A 163 -8.92 11.76 -19.75
CA LYS A 163 -8.81 10.32 -19.45
C LYS A 163 -9.57 9.96 -18.17
N GLU A 164 -9.51 10.81 -17.15
CA GLU A 164 -10.23 10.59 -15.90
C GLU A 164 -11.75 10.63 -16.08
N ALA A 165 -12.26 11.61 -16.84
CA ALA A 165 -13.67 11.67 -17.22
C ALA A 165 -14.08 10.41 -17.98
N ARG A 166 -13.26 9.97 -18.95
CA ARG A 166 -13.52 8.76 -19.73
C ARG A 166 -13.55 7.49 -18.89
N ILE A 167 -12.66 7.35 -17.90
CA ILE A 167 -12.73 6.26 -16.91
C ILE A 167 -14.07 6.29 -16.16
N GLY A 168 -14.53 7.48 -15.74
CA GLY A 168 -15.80 7.65 -15.04
C GLY A 168 -17.03 7.26 -15.86
N GLU A 169 -17.03 7.53 -17.17
CA GLU A 169 -18.07 7.06 -18.09
C GLU A 169 -18.05 5.54 -18.27
N LEU A 170 -16.86 4.98 -18.47
CA LEU A 170 -16.68 3.57 -18.79
C LEU A 170 -16.91 2.66 -17.57
N ILE A 171 -16.56 3.10 -16.36
CA ILE A 171 -16.65 2.25 -15.17
C ILE A 171 -18.08 1.80 -14.91
N GLN A 172 -19.08 2.67 -15.10
CA GLN A 172 -20.49 2.30 -14.94
C GLN A 172 -20.87 1.23 -15.98
N LYS A 173 -20.50 1.43 -17.25
CA LYS A 173 -20.79 0.44 -18.30
C LYS A 173 -20.12 -0.90 -18.02
N VAL A 174 -18.88 -0.91 -17.53
CA VAL A 174 -18.15 -2.14 -17.23
C VAL A 174 -18.73 -2.86 -16.02
N VAL A 175 -19.10 -2.14 -14.95
CA VAL A 175 -19.67 -2.74 -13.72
C VAL A 175 -21.05 -3.33 -13.97
N TRP A 176 -21.84 -2.72 -14.85
CA TRP A 176 -23.19 -3.17 -15.18
C TRP A 176 -23.26 -4.03 -16.46
N ASP A 177 -22.13 -4.60 -16.90
CA ASP A 177 -22.02 -5.45 -18.10
C ASP A 177 -22.59 -4.84 -19.40
N GLY A 178 -22.70 -3.51 -19.46
CA GLY A 178 -23.22 -2.76 -20.60
C GLY A 178 -22.13 -2.25 -21.56
N ALA A 179 -20.86 -2.46 -21.25
CA ALA A 179 -19.74 -2.06 -22.10
C ALA A 179 -19.56 -3.01 -23.29
N THR A 180 -19.36 -2.44 -24.48
CA THR A 180 -18.88 -3.21 -25.65
C THR A 180 -17.47 -3.76 -25.40
N GLY A 181 -17.03 -4.73 -26.22
CA GLY A 181 -15.67 -5.25 -26.13
C GLY A 181 -14.59 -4.19 -26.31
N ALA A 182 -14.83 -3.20 -27.17
CA ALA A 182 -13.93 -2.06 -27.37
C ALA A 182 -13.87 -1.14 -26.14
N GLU A 183 -15.02 -0.80 -25.56
CA GLU A 183 -15.12 0.02 -24.35
C GLU A 183 -14.48 -0.66 -23.14
N LYS A 184 -14.65 -1.98 -23.00
CA LYS A 184 -14.00 -2.76 -21.94
C LYS A 184 -12.48 -2.74 -22.08
N LYS A 185 -11.96 -2.87 -23.31
CA LYS A 185 -10.52 -2.78 -23.58
C LYS A 185 -9.98 -1.38 -23.29
N GLU A 186 -10.68 -0.34 -23.74
CA GLU A 186 -10.35 1.06 -23.46
C GLU A 186 -10.30 1.33 -21.96
N PHE A 187 -11.31 0.86 -21.20
CA PHE A 187 -11.32 0.97 -19.74
C PHE A 187 -10.09 0.31 -19.12
N GLN A 188 -9.76 -0.91 -19.53
CA GLN A 188 -8.58 -1.62 -19.00
C GLN A 188 -7.29 -0.87 -19.28
N GLU A 189 -7.13 -0.29 -20.47
CA GLU A 189 -5.98 0.53 -20.83
C GLU A 189 -5.88 1.79 -19.97
N LEU A 190 -6.94 2.59 -19.88
CA LEU A 190 -6.96 3.81 -19.07
C LEU A 190 -6.79 3.53 -17.57
N TRP A 191 -7.45 2.49 -17.06
CA TRP A 191 -7.36 2.10 -15.65
C TRP A 191 -5.93 1.70 -15.26
N THR A 192 -5.30 0.89 -16.11
CA THR A 192 -3.92 0.43 -15.86
C THR A 192 -2.87 1.50 -16.14
N ASP A 193 -3.15 2.43 -17.05
CA ASP A 193 -2.36 3.65 -17.26
C ASP A 193 -2.34 4.51 -15.99
N LYS A 194 -3.51 4.76 -15.37
CA LYS A 194 -3.60 5.48 -14.09
C LYS A 194 -2.88 4.74 -12.96
N VAL A 195 -2.97 3.42 -12.90
CA VAL A 195 -2.22 2.59 -11.94
C VAL A 195 -0.71 2.77 -12.15
N LYS A 196 -0.23 2.68 -13.38
CA LYS A 196 1.19 2.87 -13.74
C LYS A 196 1.69 4.25 -13.32
N THR A 197 0.90 5.31 -13.53
CA THR A 197 1.22 6.67 -13.07
C THR A 197 1.51 6.71 -11.56
N ILE A 198 0.74 5.95 -10.76
CA ILE A 198 0.88 5.93 -9.30
C ILE A 198 2.08 5.09 -8.87
N VAL A 199 2.21 3.85 -9.36
CA VAL A 199 3.18 2.89 -8.78
C VAL A 199 4.56 2.94 -9.41
N LEU A 200 4.67 3.36 -10.68
CA LEU A 200 5.90 3.33 -11.44
C LEU A 200 6.41 4.74 -11.73
N ASP A 201 5.60 5.55 -12.41
CA ASP A 201 6.05 6.84 -12.91
C ASP A 201 6.31 7.82 -11.75
N ASN A 202 5.50 7.76 -10.68
CA ASN A 202 5.63 8.59 -9.48
C ASN A 202 5.86 10.09 -9.76
N LYS A 203 5.33 10.59 -10.88
CA LYS A 203 5.59 11.96 -11.34
C LYS A 203 5.04 12.95 -10.32
N ASP A 204 5.84 13.97 -10.02
CA ASP A 204 5.50 15.03 -9.07
C ASP A 204 4.97 14.49 -7.72
N ILE A 205 5.54 13.38 -7.23
CA ILE A 205 5.03 12.67 -6.03
C ILE A 205 4.81 13.59 -4.84
N ASP A 206 5.69 14.57 -4.61
CA ASP A 206 5.59 15.51 -3.49
C ASP A 206 4.32 16.39 -3.53
N LYS A 207 3.66 16.51 -4.69
CA LYS A 207 2.38 17.22 -4.83
C LYS A 207 1.18 16.40 -4.37
N TRP A 208 1.25 15.08 -4.43
CA TRP A 208 0.13 14.18 -4.14
C TRP A 208 0.41 13.16 -3.03
N MET A 209 1.64 13.09 -2.53
CA MET A 209 2.01 12.32 -1.35
C MET A 209 3.11 13.06 -0.57
N LYS A 210 2.85 13.36 0.70
CA LYS A 210 3.84 13.93 1.61
C LYS A 210 4.19 12.93 2.69
N VAL A 211 5.47 12.84 3.06
CA VAL A 211 5.94 12.00 4.16
C VAL A 211 6.71 12.88 5.15
N GLU A 212 6.08 13.15 6.28
CA GLU A 212 6.55 14.09 7.29
C GLU A 212 6.98 13.34 8.55
N SER A 213 8.10 13.72 9.17
CA SER A 213 8.47 13.15 10.47
C SER A 213 7.52 13.66 11.55
N VAL A 214 7.06 12.77 12.42
CA VAL A 214 6.24 13.16 13.59
C VAL A 214 7.21 13.54 14.71
N ILE A 215 7.25 14.83 15.06
CA ILE A 215 7.97 15.31 16.24
C ILE A 215 7.10 14.99 17.45
N GLN A 216 7.66 14.24 18.41
CA GLN A 216 7.03 13.96 19.71
C GLN A 216 7.36 15.06 20.70
#